data_AF-A0A957AIP7-F1
#
_entry.id   AF-A0A957AIP7-F1
#
_cell.length_a   1.000
_cell.length_b   1.000
_cell.length_c   1.000
_cell.angle_alpha   90.00
_cell.angle_beta   90.00
_cell.angle_gamma   90.00
#
_symmetry.space_group_name_H-M   'P 1'
#
loop_
_entity.id
_entity.type
_entity.pdbx_description
1 polymer ?
#
loop_
_entity_poly.entity_id
_entity_poly.type
_entity_poly.pdbx_seq_one_letter_code
_entity_poly.pdbx_strand_id
1 'polypeptide(L)'
;MTKNAAPSREDRLFYRQAEVARLLGVSPQFVAECIRKKEIKSARIGKVVLIPATEIDQLLQSAMSPRDDSVGEEREVELMVCIDSAIEELSHHEAADTLEELRAIIRSTTAILLEAYPSNDSNTCRQCGCTDDECSGCMKRTGEPCYWVEPDLCSACAGVPV
;
A
#
# COMPACT_ATOMS: atom_id res chain seq x y z
N MET A 1 38.35 -2.93 -21.83
CA MET A 1 37.49 -2.44 -20.74
C MET A 1 36.32 -3.39 -20.59
N THR A 2 36.48 -4.43 -19.77
CA THR A 2 35.40 -5.38 -19.46
C THR A 2 34.41 -4.67 -18.53
N LYS A 3 33.20 -4.43 -19.01
CA LYS A 3 32.08 -4.03 -18.14
C LYS A 3 31.79 -5.25 -17.27
N ASN A 4 32.23 -5.21 -16.01
CA ASN A 4 31.82 -6.22 -15.03
C ASN A 4 30.29 -6.18 -14.96
N ALA A 5 29.64 -7.20 -15.49
CA ALA A 5 28.21 -7.39 -15.32
C ALA A 5 27.93 -7.40 -13.82
N ALA A 6 27.02 -6.54 -13.38
CA ALA A 6 26.60 -6.54 -11.99
C ALA A 6 26.03 -7.95 -11.67
N PRO A 7 26.40 -8.56 -10.54
CA PRO A 7 25.85 -9.85 -10.16
C PRO A 7 24.33 -9.77 -10.09
N SER A 8 23.68 -10.84 -10.56
CA SER A 8 22.24 -11.09 -10.41
C SER A 8 21.80 -10.83 -8.97
N ARG A 9 20.58 -10.29 -8.81
CA ARG A 9 20.00 -9.94 -7.51
C ARG A 9 19.96 -11.12 -6.53
N GLU A 10 19.77 -12.33 -7.07
CA GLU A 10 19.58 -13.58 -6.32
C GLU A 10 20.84 -14.07 -5.59
N ASP A 11 22.03 -13.61 -5.98
CA ASP A 11 23.31 -14.07 -5.40
C ASP A 11 23.85 -13.13 -4.30
N ARG A 12 23.18 -12.00 -4.06
CA ARG A 12 23.67 -11.00 -3.08
C ARG A 12 23.12 -11.30 -1.70
N LEU A 13 24.02 -11.62 -0.76
CA LEU A 13 23.66 -11.85 0.65
C LEU A 13 23.39 -10.56 1.45
N PHE A 14 23.98 -9.43 1.03
CA PHE A 14 23.91 -8.16 1.75
C PHE A 14 23.76 -6.98 0.81
N TYR A 15 23.03 -5.96 1.29
CA TYR A 15 22.80 -4.70 0.60
C TYR A 15 23.28 -3.52 1.45
N ARG A 16 23.80 -2.47 0.80
CA ARG A 16 24.06 -1.19 1.47
C ARG A 16 22.77 -0.38 1.58
N GLN A 17 22.70 0.53 2.55
CA GLN A 17 21.52 1.40 2.77
C GLN A 17 21.06 2.11 1.49
N ALA A 18 21.99 2.67 0.70
CA ALA A 18 21.67 3.37 -0.54
C ALA A 18 21.12 2.43 -1.63
N GLU A 19 21.51 1.16 -1.65
CA GLU A 19 20.94 0.18 -2.57
C GLU A 19 19.52 -0.20 -2.15
N VAL A 20 19.30 -0.41 -0.85
CA VAL A 20 17.96 -0.69 -0.29
C VAL A 20 16.99 0.45 -0.56
N ALA A 21 17.42 1.69 -0.38
CA ALA A 21 16.61 2.87 -0.68
C ALA A 21 16.13 2.88 -2.13
N ARG A 22 17.03 2.56 -3.08
CA ARG A 22 16.69 2.45 -4.51
C ARG A 22 15.74 1.29 -4.80
N LEU A 23 15.93 0.14 -4.14
CA LEU A 23 15.09 -1.03 -4.33
C LEU A 23 13.65 -0.81 -3.84
N LEU A 24 13.50 -0.08 -2.72
CA LEU A 24 12.19 0.19 -2.12
C LEU A 24 11.55 1.49 -2.65
N GLY A 25 12.25 2.28 -3.47
CA GLY A 25 11.75 3.57 -3.96
C GLY A 25 11.61 4.64 -2.87
N VAL A 26 12.42 4.57 -1.81
CA VAL A 26 12.36 5.49 -0.65
C VAL A 26 13.66 6.29 -0.50
N SER A 27 13.65 7.30 0.37
CA SER A 27 14.84 8.10 0.64
C SER A 27 15.89 7.30 1.47
N PRO A 28 17.20 7.52 1.26
CA PRO A 28 18.23 6.90 2.10
C PRO A 28 18.11 7.26 3.59
N GLN A 29 17.61 8.47 3.90
CA GLN A 29 17.35 8.92 5.27
C GLN A 29 16.25 8.08 5.93
N PHE A 30 15.19 7.74 5.19
CA PHE A 30 14.14 6.88 5.68
C PHE A 30 14.67 5.49 6.05
N VAL A 31 15.51 4.88 5.20
CA VAL A 31 16.15 3.59 5.50
C VAL A 31 17.04 3.68 6.75
N ALA A 32 17.80 4.78 6.90
CA ALA A 32 18.62 5.01 8.08
C ALA A 32 17.77 5.14 9.36
N GLU A 33 16.61 5.80 9.27
CA GLU A 33 15.63 5.91 10.36
C GLU A 33 15.04 4.55 10.75
N CYS A 34 14.63 3.72 9.79
CA CYS A 34 14.13 2.37 10.07
C CYS A 34 15.19 1.49 10.76
N ILE A 35 16.46 1.61 10.34
CA ILE A 35 17.57 0.91 11.03
C ILE A 35 17.76 1.46 12.44
N ARG A 36 17.71 2.79 12.63
CA ARG A 36 17.83 3.44 13.94
C ARG A 36 16.74 2.99 14.91
N LYS A 37 15.51 2.83 14.40
CA LYS A 37 14.35 2.31 15.14
C LYS A 37 14.35 0.80 15.33
N LYS A 38 15.32 0.07 14.75
CA LYS A 38 15.41 -1.40 14.73
C LYS A 38 14.24 -2.10 14.01
N GLU A 39 13.58 -1.39 13.10
CA GLU A 39 12.55 -1.96 12.20
C GLU A 39 13.19 -2.81 11.10
N ILE A 40 14.44 -2.51 10.73
CA ILE A 40 15.22 -3.27 9.74
C ILE A 40 16.46 -3.83 10.44
N LYS A 41 16.64 -5.16 10.40
CA LYS A 41 17.86 -5.76 10.94
C LYS A 41 19.06 -5.40 10.08
N SER A 42 20.16 -5.02 10.72
CA SER A 42 21.40 -4.68 10.02
C SER A 42 22.63 -5.17 10.78
N ALA A 43 23.70 -5.43 10.03
CA ALA A 43 25.02 -5.71 10.55
C ALA A 43 25.96 -4.53 10.27
N ARG A 44 26.78 -4.16 11.24
CA ARG A 44 27.81 -3.14 11.05
C ARG A 44 29.17 -3.81 10.96
N ILE A 45 29.86 -3.61 9.83
CA ILE A 45 31.23 -4.08 9.61
C ILE A 45 32.11 -2.84 9.43
N GLY A 46 32.84 -2.48 10.49
CA GLY A 46 33.58 -1.22 10.55
C GLY A 46 32.65 -0.01 10.44
N LYS A 47 32.84 0.81 9.40
CA LYS A 47 32.02 1.99 9.11
C LYS A 47 30.84 1.72 8.18
N VAL A 48 30.72 0.50 7.66
CA VAL A 48 29.70 0.13 6.67
C VAL A 48 28.54 -0.57 7.37
N VAL A 49 27.32 -0.15 7.07
CA VAL A 49 26.09 -0.82 7.48
C VAL A 49 25.57 -1.65 6.32
N LEU A 50 25.35 -2.93 6.59
CA LEU A 50 24.88 -3.94 5.65
C LEU A 50 23.53 -4.49 6.13
N ILE A 51 22.60 -4.63 5.20
CA ILE A 51 21.26 -5.16 5.44
C ILE A 51 21.18 -6.53 4.76
N PRO A 52 20.85 -7.60 5.48
CA PRO A 52 20.71 -8.94 4.88
C PRO A 52 19.65 -8.95 3.78
N ALA A 53 19.86 -9.72 2.72
CA ALA A 53 18.91 -9.88 1.63
C ALA A 53 17.52 -10.34 2.11
N THR A 54 17.49 -11.25 3.09
CA THR A 54 16.26 -11.78 3.69
C THR A 54 15.37 -10.70 4.28
N GLU A 55 15.95 -9.64 4.85
CA GLU A 55 15.19 -8.50 5.37
C GLU A 55 14.58 -7.68 4.23
N ILE A 56 15.28 -7.56 3.11
CA ILE A 56 14.76 -6.84 1.93
C ILE A 56 13.60 -7.61 1.31
N ASP A 57 13.71 -8.94 1.21
CA ASP A 57 12.64 -9.76 0.67
C ASP A 57 11.41 -9.73 1.59
N GLN A 58 11.60 -9.74 2.92
CA GLN A 58 10.50 -9.54 3.88
C GLN A 58 9.83 -8.18 3.74
N LEU A 59 10.62 -7.11 3.59
CA LEU A 59 10.06 -5.76 3.39
C LEU A 59 9.26 -5.68 2.10
N LEU A 60 9.79 -6.23 1.01
CA LEU A 60 9.08 -6.26 -0.28
C LEU A 60 7.80 -7.09 -0.20
N GLN A 61 7.84 -8.26 0.44
CA GLN A 61 6.65 -9.07 0.67
C GLN A 61 5.62 -8.32 1.54
N SER A 62 6.05 -7.61 2.58
CA SER A 62 5.17 -6.80 3.43
C SER A 62 4.57 -5.59 2.72
N ALA A 63 5.28 -5.03 1.74
CA ALA A 63 4.79 -3.92 0.92
C ALA A 63 3.83 -4.39 -0.19
N MET A 64 3.96 -5.64 -0.63
CA MET A 64 3.12 -6.25 -1.65
C MET A 64 1.92 -7.02 -1.10
N SER A 65 1.94 -7.43 0.18
CA SER A 65 0.73 -7.91 0.83
C SER A 65 -0.24 -6.74 0.88
N PRO A 66 -1.45 -6.84 0.30
CA PRO A 66 -2.49 -5.86 0.57
C PRO A 66 -2.59 -5.77 2.09
N ARG A 67 -2.38 -4.57 2.62
CA ARG A 67 -2.67 -4.35 4.02
C ARG A 67 -4.14 -4.67 4.16
N ASP A 68 -4.49 -5.44 5.17
CA ASP A 68 -5.87 -5.66 5.54
C ASP A 68 -6.44 -4.26 5.85
N ASP A 69 -7.13 -3.68 4.87
CA ASP A 69 -7.55 -2.28 4.82
C ASP A 69 -8.72 -1.99 5.77
N SER A 70 -8.90 -2.81 6.81
CA SER A 70 -9.80 -2.54 7.94
C SER A 70 -9.41 -1.28 8.75
N VAL A 71 -8.36 -0.55 8.34
CA VAL A 71 -7.96 0.78 8.86
C VAL A 71 -8.02 1.86 7.74
N GLY A 72 -8.70 1.58 6.63
CA GLY A 72 -8.89 2.51 5.51
C GLY A 72 -9.93 3.60 5.78
N GLU A 73 -11.04 3.26 6.44
CA GLU A 73 -12.14 4.21 6.69
C GLU A 73 -11.72 5.39 7.61
N GLU A 74 -10.91 5.14 8.65
CA GLU A 74 -10.55 6.22 9.58
C GLU A 74 -9.60 7.25 8.95
N ARG A 75 -8.74 6.84 8.03
CA ARG A 75 -7.76 7.73 7.35
C ARG A 75 -8.37 8.54 6.23
N GLU A 76 -9.38 8.00 5.54
CA GLU A 76 -10.11 8.72 4.50
C GLU A 76 -10.94 9.85 5.13
N VAL A 77 -11.57 9.59 6.28
CA VAL A 77 -12.23 10.61 7.10
C VAL A 77 -11.23 11.64 7.64
N GLU A 78 -10.06 11.21 8.12
CA GLU A 78 -9.02 12.12 8.63
C GLU A 78 -8.47 13.05 7.54
N LEU A 79 -8.22 12.53 6.32
CA LEU A 79 -7.76 13.33 5.19
C LEU A 79 -8.83 14.33 4.75
N MET A 80 -10.10 13.92 4.71
CA MET A 80 -11.21 14.81 4.35
C MET A 80 -11.40 15.93 5.38
N VAL A 81 -11.28 15.63 6.68
CA VAL A 81 -11.33 16.63 7.76
C VAL A 81 -10.17 17.62 7.68
N CYS A 82 -8.95 17.17 7.35
CA CYS A 82 -7.80 18.05 7.16
C CYS A 82 -7.97 18.98 5.94
N ILE A 83 -8.59 18.49 4.86
CA ILE A 83 -8.88 19.31 3.69
C ILE A 83 -9.89 20.41 4.03
N ASP A 84 -10.98 20.09 4.73
CA ASP A 84 -11.98 21.08 5.14
C ASP A 84 -11.40 22.13 6.09
N SER A 85 -10.57 21.71 7.06
CA SER A 85 -9.90 22.63 7.99
C SER A 85 -8.90 23.55 7.26
N ALA A 86 -8.14 23.03 6.29
CA ALA A 86 -7.25 23.85 5.46
C ALA A 86 -8.03 24.84 4.57
N ILE A 87 -9.22 24.45 4.09
CA ILE A 87 -10.10 25.34 3.33
C ILE A 87 -10.63 26.48 4.21
N GLU A 88 -10.97 26.21 5.47
CA GLU A 88 -11.40 27.25 6.42
C GLU A 88 -10.27 28.23 6.79
N GLU A 89 -9.05 27.75 7.04
CA GLU A 89 -7.90 28.63 7.30
C GLU A 89 -7.58 29.54 6.11
N LEU A 90 -7.64 29.00 4.89
CA LEU A 90 -7.40 29.78 3.67
C LEU A 90 -8.51 30.82 3.39
N SER A 91 -9.74 30.58 3.87
CA SER A 91 -10.87 31.49 3.67
C SER A 91 -10.74 32.84 4.40
N HIS A 92 -9.84 32.94 5.40
CA HIS A 92 -9.57 34.17 6.15
C HIS A 92 -8.52 35.08 5.47
N HIS A 93 -7.88 34.62 4.39
CA HIS A 93 -6.90 35.39 3.64
C HIS A 93 -7.58 36.11 2.47
N GLU A 94 -7.41 37.44 2.36
CA GLU A 94 -8.08 38.34 1.39
C GLU A 94 -7.69 38.12 -0.11
N ALA A 95 -7.32 36.91 -0.50
CA ALA A 95 -7.03 36.53 -1.89
C ALA A 95 -8.16 35.66 -2.45
N ALA A 96 -9.39 36.18 -2.42
CA ALA A 96 -10.61 35.46 -2.81
C ALA A 96 -10.54 34.83 -4.21
N ASP A 97 -9.82 35.46 -5.15
CA ASP A 97 -9.65 34.93 -6.51
C ASP A 97 -8.77 33.66 -6.57
N THR A 98 -7.76 33.55 -5.68
CA THR A 98 -6.89 32.36 -5.64
C THR A 98 -7.54 31.16 -4.95
N LEU A 99 -8.55 31.42 -4.12
CA LEU A 99 -9.23 30.40 -3.33
C LEU A 99 -10.18 29.55 -4.21
N GLU A 100 -10.88 30.18 -5.16
CA GLU A 100 -11.82 29.46 -6.03
C GLU A 100 -11.07 28.57 -7.04
N GLU A 101 -9.91 29.02 -7.54
CA GLU A 101 -9.03 28.22 -8.38
C GLU A 101 -8.48 26.99 -7.62
N LEU A 102 -8.01 27.18 -6.38
CA LEU A 102 -7.55 26.06 -5.54
C LEU A 102 -8.68 25.07 -5.23
N ARG A 103 -9.88 25.55 -4.92
CA ARG A 103 -11.06 24.69 -4.71
C ARG A 103 -11.45 23.91 -5.96
N ALA A 104 -11.30 24.50 -7.15
CA ALA A 104 -11.55 23.80 -8.41
C ALA A 104 -10.51 22.69 -8.64
N ILE A 105 -9.24 22.95 -8.36
CA ILE A 105 -8.16 21.95 -8.45
C ILE A 105 -8.39 20.80 -7.46
N ILE A 106 -8.72 21.11 -6.20
CA ILE A 106 -8.98 20.10 -5.18
C ILE A 106 -10.18 19.23 -5.59
N ARG A 107 -11.33 19.83 -5.94
CA ARG A 107 -12.51 19.08 -6.40
C ARG A 107 -12.21 18.19 -7.61
N SER A 108 -11.47 18.71 -8.59
CA SER A 108 -11.07 17.95 -9.77
C SER A 108 -10.15 16.78 -9.42
N THR A 109 -9.20 16.98 -8.50
CA THR A 109 -8.24 15.94 -8.11
C THR A 109 -8.92 14.85 -7.29
N THR A 110 -9.80 15.22 -6.36
CA THR A 110 -10.58 14.27 -5.55
C THR A 110 -11.48 13.42 -6.44
N ALA A 111 -12.13 13.99 -7.46
CA ALA A 111 -12.96 13.22 -8.39
C ALA A 111 -12.15 12.17 -9.16
N ILE A 112 -10.95 12.54 -9.65
CA ILE A 112 -10.04 11.61 -10.33
C ILE A 112 -9.60 10.46 -9.42
N LEU A 113 -9.33 10.77 -8.15
CA LEU A 113 -8.94 9.76 -7.16
C LEU A 113 -10.12 8.81 -6.82
N LEU A 114 -11.34 9.33 -6.67
CA LEU A 114 -12.53 8.50 -6.43
C LEU A 114 -12.88 7.60 -7.62
N GLU A 115 -12.69 8.07 -8.87
CA GLU A 115 -12.88 7.22 -10.05
C GLU A 115 -11.80 6.15 -10.19
N ALA A 116 -10.56 6.47 -9.79
CA ALA A 116 -9.44 5.52 -9.82
C ALA A 116 -9.54 4.45 -8.72
N TYR A 117 -10.26 4.74 -7.63
CA TYR A 117 -10.41 3.88 -6.47
C TYR A 117 -11.90 3.76 -6.09
N PRO A 118 -12.71 2.98 -6.83
CA PRO A 118 -14.07 2.69 -6.39
C PRO A 118 -14.01 2.00 -5.02
N SER A 119 -14.64 2.61 -4.02
CA SER A 119 -14.73 2.02 -2.68
C SER A 119 -15.47 0.69 -2.79
N ASN A 120 -14.77 -0.38 -2.43
CA ASN A 120 -15.16 -1.75 -2.75
C ASN A 120 -16.09 -2.31 -1.65
N ASP A 121 -17.03 -1.48 -1.20
CA ASP A 121 -17.70 -1.59 0.11
C ASP A 121 -18.72 -2.73 0.21
N SER A 122 -18.80 -3.61 -0.79
CA SER A 122 -19.55 -4.86 -0.68
C SER A 122 -19.23 -5.79 -1.85
N ASN A 123 -18.04 -6.39 -1.82
CA ASN A 123 -17.74 -7.50 -2.72
C ASN A 123 -18.81 -8.58 -2.52
N THR A 124 -19.59 -8.86 -3.56
CA THR A 124 -20.57 -9.94 -3.58
C THR A 124 -20.13 -10.92 -4.66
N CYS A 125 -19.95 -12.18 -4.29
CA CYS A 125 -19.44 -13.18 -5.23
C CYS A 125 -20.48 -13.40 -6.33
N ARG A 126 -20.11 -13.14 -7.58
CA ARG A 126 -20.97 -13.29 -8.75
C ARG A 126 -21.56 -14.69 -8.93
N GLN A 127 -20.93 -15.70 -8.32
CA GLN A 127 -21.36 -17.10 -8.47
C GLN A 127 -22.18 -17.63 -7.29
N CYS A 128 -21.80 -17.31 -6.05
CA CYS A 128 -22.50 -17.84 -4.87
C CYS A 128 -23.18 -16.78 -4.00
N GLY A 129 -23.00 -15.50 -4.31
CA GLY A 129 -23.61 -14.40 -3.58
C GLY A 129 -23.07 -14.16 -2.18
N CYS A 130 -21.96 -14.80 -1.77
CA CYS A 130 -21.37 -14.52 -0.46
C CYS A 130 -20.82 -13.10 -0.41
N THR A 131 -20.88 -12.47 0.76
CA THR A 131 -20.27 -11.17 1.06
C THR A 131 -19.16 -11.35 2.09
N ASP A 132 -18.41 -10.28 2.40
CA ASP A 132 -17.39 -10.29 3.47
C ASP A 132 -17.94 -10.78 4.81
N ASP A 133 -19.17 -10.37 5.14
CA ASP A 133 -19.82 -10.74 6.40
C ASP A 133 -20.57 -12.09 6.36
N GLU A 134 -20.88 -12.61 5.16
CA GLU A 134 -21.72 -13.79 4.98
C GLU A 134 -21.06 -14.87 4.11
N CYS A 135 -20.04 -15.53 4.68
CA CYS A 135 -19.36 -16.67 4.05
C CYS A 135 -19.88 -18.06 4.54
N SER A 136 -21.06 -18.10 5.19
CA SER A 136 -21.64 -19.34 5.76
C SER A 136 -21.91 -20.44 4.71
N GLY A 137 -22.31 -20.06 3.50
CA GLY A 137 -22.52 -20.98 2.38
C GLY A 137 -21.22 -21.61 1.86
N CYS A 138 -20.14 -20.84 1.80
CA CYS A 138 -18.83 -21.34 1.37
C CYS A 138 -18.20 -22.28 2.42
N MET A 139 -18.34 -21.96 3.72
CA MET A 139 -17.88 -22.84 4.79
C MET A 139 -18.58 -24.20 4.77
N LYS A 140 -19.90 -24.23 4.53
CA LYS A 140 -20.62 -25.52 4.40
C LYS A 140 -20.14 -26.37 3.23
N ARG A 141 -19.67 -25.74 2.16
CA ARG A 141 -19.25 -26.40 0.92
C ARG A 141 -17.79 -26.85 0.95
N THR A 142 -16.90 -26.00 1.45
CA THR A 142 -15.45 -26.22 1.41
C THR A 142 -14.87 -26.65 2.76
N GLY A 143 -15.58 -26.39 3.85
CA GLY A 143 -15.08 -26.60 5.22
C GLY A 143 -14.29 -25.41 5.78
N GLU A 144 -14.00 -24.38 4.97
CA GLU A 144 -13.14 -23.24 5.35
C GLU A 144 -13.77 -21.91 4.92
N PRO A 145 -13.44 -20.79 5.59
CA PRO A 145 -13.84 -19.47 5.14
C PRO A 145 -13.17 -19.13 3.80
N CYS A 146 -13.97 -18.54 2.93
CA CYS A 146 -13.58 -18.00 1.64
C CYS A 146 -12.88 -16.65 1.79
N TYR A 147 -12.00 -16.34 0.86
CA TYR A 147 -11.41 -15.02 0.63
C TYR A 147 -11.64 -14.58 -0.83
N TRP A 148 -11.56 -13.30 -1.13
CA TRP A 148 -11.70 -12.75 -2.49
C TRP A 148 -10.46 -13.03 -3.34
N VAL A 149 -10.67 -13.56 -4.54
CA VAL A 149 -9.60 -13.72 -5.55
C VAL A 149 -9.70 -12.66 -6.65
N GLU A 150 -10.90 -12.14 -6.88
CA GLU A 150 -11.22 -11.03 -7.78
C GLU A 150 -12.28 -10.16 -7.06
N PRO A 151 -12.51 -8.90 -7.49
CA PRO A 151 -13.47 -8.00 -6.84
C PRO A 151 -14.88 -8.60 -6.68
N ASP A 152 -15.31 -9.44 -7.62
CA ASP A 152 -16.62 -10.08 -7.59
C ASP A 152 -16.53 -11.63 -7.57
N LEU A 153 -15.40 -12.23 -7.16
CA LEU A 153 -15.24 -13.69 -7.08
C LEU A 153 -14.52 -14.15 -5.82
N CYS A 154 -15.15 -15.08 -5.09
CA CYS A 154 -14.51 -15.73 -3.95
C CYS A 154 -13.71 -16.98 -4.36
N SER A 155 -12.68 -17.29 -3.57
CA SER A 155 -11.80 -18.47 -3.70
C SER A 155 -12.55 -19.80 -3.71
N ALA A 156 -13.68 -19.91 -2.99
CA ALA A 156 -14.51 -21.12 -3.04
C ALA A 156 -15.19 -21.34 -4.40
N CYS A 157 -15.31 -20.28 -5.20
CA CYS A 157 -15.87 -20.29 -6.55
C CYS A 157 -14.78 -20.28 -7.63
N ALA A 158 -13.57 -19.84 -7.29
CA ALA A 158 -12.40 -19.90 -8.16
C ALA A 158 -12.09 -21.35 -8.57
N GLY A 159 -12.38 -21.71 -9.82
CA GLY A 159 -12.11 -23.05 -10.38
C GLY A 159 -13.31 -23.99 -10.48
N VAL A 160 -14.51 -23.54 -10.10
CA VAL A 160 -15.75 -24.28 -10.41
C VAL A 160 -16.27 -23.83 -11.78
N PRO A 161 -16.25 -24.68 -12.82
CA PRO A 161 -16.83 -24.32 -14.11
C PRO A 161 -18.32 -24.03 -13.93
N VAL A 162 -18.74 -22.86 -14.41
CA VAL A 162 -20.11 -22.35 -14.36
C VAL A 162 -20.97 -23.00 -15.45
#